data_AF-A0A267GK31-F1
#
_entry.id   AF-A0A267GK31-F1
#
_cell.length_a   1.000
_cell.length_b   1.000
_cell.length_c   1.000
_cell.angle_alpha   90.00
_cell.angle_beta   90.00
_cell.angle_gamma   90.00
#
_symmetry.space_group_name_H-M   'P 1'
#
loop_
_entity.id
_entity.type
_entity.pdbx_description
1 polymer ?
#
loop_
_entity_poly.entity_id
_entity_poly.type
_entity_poly.pdbx_seq_one_letter_code
_entity_poly.pdbx_strand_id
1 'polypeptide(L)'
;SSPCQKFACAIQDCLARHNYNPEECRSAMQNLIDCCARFRHVRQSCCELGGGSSSAAANPVSQSAKSSTHRQDSAGVSSYSQ
;
A
#
# COMPACT_ATOMS: atom_id res chain seq x y z
N SER A 1 10.81 -7.28 11.57
CA SER A 1 9.70 -6.32 11.33
C SER A 1 10.20 -5.17 10.49
N SER A 2 9.41 -4.68 9.53
CA SER A 2 9.79 -3.48 8.75
C SER A 2 9.70 -2.22 9.64
N PRO A 3 10.50 -1.17 9.39
CA PRO A 3 10.58 -0.02 10.28
C PRO A 3 9.25 0.71 10.44
N CYS A 4 8.40 0.68 9.40
CA CYS A 4 7.10 1.34 9.43
C CYS A 4 5.92 0.43 9.78
N GLN A 5 6.14 -0.89 9.97
CA GLN A 5 5.10 -1.85 10.30
C GLN A 5 4.30 -1.44 11.54
N LYS A 6 4.98 -0.93 12.57
CA LYS A 6 4.33 -0.54 13.83
C LYS A 6 3.27 0.56 13.64
N PHE A 7 3.50 1.48 12.71
CA PHE A 7 2.58 2.59 12.44
C PHE A 7 1.39 2.10 11.61
N ALA A 8 1.63 1.19 10.65
CA ALA A 8 0.55 0.53 9.93
C ALA A 8 -0.38 -0.26 10.89
N CYS A 9 0.19 -1.01 11.84
CA CYS A 9 -0.59 -1.68 12.88
C CYS A 9 -1.38 -0.70 13.76
N ALA A 10 -0.77 0.44 14.13
CA ALA A 10 -1.45 1.47 14.93
C ALA A 10 -2.66 2.09 14.21
N ILE A 11 -2.62 2.20 12.88
CA ILE A 11 -3.79 2.66 12.09
C ILE A 11 -4.91 1.63 12.17
N GLN A 12 -4.61 0.34 11.97
CA GLN A 12 -5.63 -0.70 12.03
C GLN A 12 -6.28 -0.81 13.42
N ASP A 13 -5.46 -0.69 14.46
CA ASP A 13 -5.90 -0.67 15.85
C ASP A 13 -6.74 0.58 16.19
N CYS A 14 -6.37 1.74 15.65
CA CYS A 14 -7.20 2.95 15.74
C CYS A 14 -8.55 2.77 15.03
N LEU A 15 -8.55 2.30 13.79
CA LEU A 15 -9.78 2.09 13.03
C LEU A 15 -10.72 1.13 13.76
N ALA A 16 -10.21 0.02 14.30
CA ALA A 16 -11.01 -0.93 15.07
C ALA A 16 -11.71 -0.29 16.29
N ARG A 17 -11.06 0.68 16.96
CA ARG A 17 -11.65 1.39 18.10
C ARG A 17 -12.63 2.50 17.71
N HIS A 18 -12.42 3.14 16.58
CA HIS A 18 -13.17 4.32 16.15
C HIS A 18 -14.23 4.01 15.09
N ASN A 19 -14.80 2.81 15.09
CA ASN A 19 -15.81 2.36 14.12
C ASN A 19 -15.35 2.54 12.67
N TYR A 20 -14.07 2.29 12.41
CA TYR A 20 -13.40 2.47 11.12
C TYR A 20 -13.48 3.90 10.57
N ASN A 21 -13.63 4.91 11.44
CA ASN A 21 -13.58 6.31 11.04
C ASN A 21 -12.12 6.78 10.84
N PRO A 22 -11.67 7.03 9.59
CA PRO A 22 -10.28 7.41 9.33
C PRO A 22 -9.95 8.82 9.86
N GLU A 23 -10.94 9.69 10.03
CA GLU A 23 -10.74 11.06 10.50
C GLU A 23 -10.17 11.11 11.92
N GLU A 24 -10.58 10.16 12.76
CA GLU A 24 -10.09 9.97 14.13
C GLU A 24 -8.64 9.44 14.14
N CYS A 25 -8.22 8.81 13.04
CA CYS A 25 -6.92 8.16 12.90
C CYS A 25 -5.91 8.98 12.09
N ARG A 26 -6.21 10.25 11.77
CA ARG A 26 -5.31 11.14 11.00
C ARG A 26 -3.90 11.19 11.56
N SER A 27 -3.74 11.26 12.89
CA SER A 27 -2.42 11.28 13.52
C SER A 27 -1.65 9.96 13.33
N ALA A 28 -2.32 8.81 13.38
CA ALA A 28 -1.70 7.50 13.14
C ALA A 28 -1.27 7.36 11.66
N MET A 29 -2.10 7.86 10.74
CA MET A 29 -1.77 7.92 9.32
C MET A 29 -0.56 8.82 9.04
N GLN A 30 -0.51 10.01 9.65
CA GLN A 30 0.62 10.92 9.51
C GLN A 30 1.93 10.28 9.98
N ASN A 31 1.91 9.56 11.11
CA ASN A 31 3.08 8.83 11.60
C ASN A 31 3.59 7.77 10.61
N LEU A 32 2.68 7.08 9.90
CA LEU A 32 3.07 6.13 8.86
C LEU A 32 3.69 6.87 7.66
N ILE A 33 3.10 7.98 7.22
CA ILE A 33 3.62 8.81 6.12
C ILE A 33 5.03 9.32 6.45
N ASP A 34 5.23 9.88 7.64
CA ASP A 34 6.52 10.38 8.09
C ASP A 34 7.56 9.26 8.19
N CYS A 35 7.14 8.07 8.64
CA CYS A 35 8.01 6.91 8.62
C CYS A 35 8.44 6.54 7.20
N CYS A 36 7.49 6.48 6.27
CA CYS A 36 7.78 6.17 4.87
C CYS A 36 8.71 7.22 4.23
N ALA A 37 8.53 8.50 4.54
CA ALA A 37 9.42 9.56 4.07
C ALA A 37 10.86 9.39 4.59
N ARG A 38 11.02 9.03 5.88
CA ARG A 38 12.33 8.78 6.50
C ARG A 38 13.01 7.52 5.94
N PHE A 39 12.24 6.47 5.67
CA PHE A 39 12.74 5.18 5.21
C PHE A 39 12.46 4.91 3.73
N ARG A 40 12.41 5.97 2.90
CA ARG A 40 12.12 5.87 1.45
C ARG A 40 13.07 4.96 0.66
N HIS A 41 14.26 4.68 1.22
CA HIS A 41 15.28 3.82 0.63
C HIS A 41 15.14 2.34 1.04
N VAL A 42 14.23 2.03 1.97
CA VAL A 42 13.98 0.66 2.45
C VAL A 42 12.72 0.13 1.79
N ARG A 43 12.82 -1.04 1.16
CA ARG A 43 11.63 -1.74 0.63
C ARG A 43 10.78 -2.27 1.79
N GLN A 44 9.53 -1.83 1.85
CA GLN A 44 8.56 -2.27 2.86
C GLN A 44 7.13 -2.12 2.32
N SER A 45 6.30 -3.16 2.51
CA SER A 45 4.96 -3.26 1.95
C SER A 45 4.02 -2.11 2.36
N CYS A 46 4.16 -1.57 3.57
CA CYS A 46 3.33 -0.48 4.06
C CYS A 46 3.63 0.89 3.44
N CYS A 47 4.75 1.04 2.72
CA CYS A 47 5.17 2.30 2.09
C CYS A 47 5.14 2.27 0.56
N GLU A 48 4.63 1.19 -0.05
CA GLU A 48 4.58 1.07 -1.52
C GLU A 48 3.58 2.03 -2.19
N LEU A 49 2.85 2.85 -1.39
CA LEU A 49 2.04 3.96 -1.85
C LEU A 49 2.85 5.23 -2.16
N GLY A 50 4.17 5.25 -1.87
CA GLY A 50 5.04 6.40 -2.05
C GLY A 50 6.34 6.10 -2.79
N GLY A 51 6.27 5.95 -4.11
CA GLY A 51 7.37 6.33 -5.01
C GLY A 51 8.55 5.36 -5.15
N GLY A 52 8.38 4.35 -6.00
CA GLY A 52 9.48 3.85 -6.83
C GLY A 52 9.69 4.73 -8.06
N SER A 53 10.11 5.99 -7.88
CA SER A 53 10.71 6.78 -8.97
C SER A 53 11.65 7.83 -8.38
N SER A 54 12.84 7.40 -8.01
CA SER A 54 13.99 8.29 -8.01
C SER A 54 14.38 8.54 -9.47
N SER A 55 13.67 9.45 -10.11
CA SER A 55 14.10 10.08 -11.36
C SER A 55 13.84 11.57 -11.23
N ALA A 56 14.72 12.24 -10.49
CA ALA A 56 15.00 13.65 -10.76
C ALA A 56 15.69 13.72 -12.13
N ALA A 57 14.90 13.71 -13.20
CA ALA A 57 15.33 14.12 -14.53
C ALA A 57 14.07 14.54 -15.30
N ALA A 58 14.04 15.81 -15.68
CA ALA A 58 13.03 16.39 -16.56
C ALA A 58 12.87 15.53 -17.83
N ASN A 59 11.64 15.16 -18.17
CA ASN A 59 11.12 15.01 -19.55
C ASN A 59 9.62 14.62 -19.51
N PRO A 60 8.73 15.27 -20.28
CA PRO A 60 7.33 14.87 -20.36
C PRO A 60 7.20 13.76 -21.41
N VAL A 61 6.95 12.52 -20.97
CA VAL A 61 6.58 11.43 -21.89
C VAL A 61 5.25 10.81 -21.47
N SER A 62 4.27 11.08 -22.31
CA SER A 62 3.12 10.30 -22.75
C SER A 62 2.55 9.18 -21.85
N GLN A 63 1.22 9.21 -21.79
CA GLN A 63 0.32 8.24 -21.18
C GLN A 63 0.59 6.78 -21.61
N SER A 64 0.22 5.88 -20.67
CA SER A 64 -0.24 4.49 -20.85
C SER A 64 0.75 3.38 -21.23
N ALA A 65 1.04 2.49 -20.26
CA ALA A 65 1.15 1.04 -20.49
C ALA A 65 1.04 0.23 -19.18
N LYS A 66 -0.15 -0.33 -18.97
CA LYS A 66 -0.55 -1.53 -18.18
C LYS A 66 0.58 -2.27 -17.43
N SER A 67 0.53 -2.29 -16.10
CA SER A 67 1.15 -3.34 -15.28
C SER A 67 0.07 -4.31 -14.79
N SER A 68 -0.11 -5.39 -15.54
CA SER A 68 -0.94 -6.53 -15.15
C SER A 68 -0.15 -7.43 -14.22
N THR A 69 -0.48 -7.45 -12.92
CA THR A 69 -0.35 -8.66 -12.09
C THR A 69 -1.37 -8.60 -10.96
N HIS A 70 -2.65 -8.81 -11.30
CA HIS A 70 -3.66 -9.18 -10.32
C HIS A 70 -3.64 -10.72 -10.21
N ARG A 71 -3.19 -11.26 -9.06
CA ARG A 71 -3.36 -12.70 -8.76
C ARG A 71 -4.85 -12.96 -8.53
N GLN A 72 -5.49 -13.68 -9.46
CA GLN A 72 -6.78 -14.33 -9.23
C GLN A 72 -6.54 -15.84 -9.17
N ASP A 73 -6.63 -16.39 -7.97
CA ASP A 73 -6.88 -17.81 -7.73
C ASP A 73 -8.39 -18.02 -7.86
N SER A 74 -8.83 -18.78 -8.87
CA SER A 74 -10.24 -19.19 -8.99
C SER A 74 -10.35 -20.48 -9.81
N ALA A 75 -10.44 -21.58 -9.05
CA ALA A 75 -11.33 -22.72 -9.25
C ALA A 75 -11.60 -23.21 -10.69
N GLY A 76 -10.78 -24.19 -11.12
CA GLY A 76 -11.20 -25.17 -12.13
C GLY A 76 -11.74 -26.42 -11.43
N VAL A 77 -12.95 -26.35 -10.86
CA VAL A 77 -13.65 -27.55 -10.38
C VAL A 77 -14.38 -28.22 -11.55
N SER A 78 -13.91 -29.43 -11.82
CA SER A 78 -14.46 -30.58 -12.54
C SER A 78 -15.98 -30.65 -12.80
N SER A 79 -16.31 -30.99 -14.06
CA SER A 79 -17.23 -32.05 -14.53
C SER A 79 -18.76 -31.97 -14.30
N TYR A 80 -19.48 -32.60 -15.25
CA TYR A 80 -20.93 -32.92 -15.35
C TYR A 80 -21.84 -31.77 -15.87
N SER A 81 -22.84 -31.95 -16.77
CA SER A 81 -23.53 -33.15 -17.27
C SER A 81 -24.44 -32.84 -18.48
N GLN A 82 -24.79 -33.91 -19.20
CA GLN A 82 -25.90 -34.19 -20.15
C GLN A 82 -25.99 -33.42 -21.47
#